data_AF-W1XX95-F1
#
_entry.id   AF-W1XX95-F1
#
_cell.length_a   1.000
_cell.length_b   1.000
_cell.length_c   1.000
_cell.angle_alpha   90.00
_cell.angle_beta   90.00
_cell.angle_gamma   90.00
#
_symmetry.space_group_name_H-M   'P 1'
#
loop_
_entity.id
_entity.type
_entity.pdbx_description
1 polymer ?
#
loop_
_entity_poly.entity_id
_entity_poly.type
_entity_poly.pdbx_seq_one_letter_code
_entity_poly.pdbx_strand_id
1 'polypeptide(L)'
;PLRHKRRVLMLEGCAQPTLSPNTNAATARVLDRLGISVMSANEAGCCGAVDYHLNAQEKGLARARNNIDAWWPAIEAGAEAILQTASGCGAFVKEYGQMLKNDALYADKARQVSELAVDLVDLLR
;
A
#
# COMPACT_ATOMS: atom_id res chain seq x y z
N PRO A 1 -12.86 12.94 2.89
CA PRO A 1 -13.02 13.56 1.55
C PRO A 1 -11.68 14.07 1.04
N LEU A 2 -11.42 13.96 -0.27
CA LEU A 2 -10.23 14.52 -0.90
C LEU A 2 -10.28 16.05 -0.81
N ARG A 3 -9.62 16.61 0.21
CA ARG A 3 -9.68 18.03 0.57
C ARG A 3 -8.40 18.78 0.26
N HIS A 4 -7.29 18.05 0.14
CA HIS A 4 -5.94 18.60 0.02
C HIS A 4 -5.29 18.17 -1.29
N LYS A 5 -4.34 18.97 -1.76
CA LYS A 5 -3.59 18.69 -2.99
C LYS A 5 -2.70 17.44 -2.86
N ARG A 6 -2.01 17.30 -1.72
CA ARG A 6 -1.22 16.11 -1.39
C ARG A 6 -2.16 14.95 -1.07
N ARG A 7 -1.94 13.81 -1.73
CA ARG A 7 -2.85 12.65 -1.67
C ARG A 7 -2.04 11.36 -1.55
N VAL A 8 -2.36 10.55 -0.56
CA VAL A 8 -1.72 9.25 -0.33
C VAL A 8 -2.77 8.15 -0.28
N LEU A 9 -2.42 6.97 -0.78
CA LEU A 9 -3.21 5.76 -0.60
C LEU A 9 -2.90 5.15 0.76
N MET A 10 -3.91 4.67 1.49
CA MET A 10 -3.70 3.87 2.69
C MET A 10 -3.92 2.39 2.37
N LEU A 11 -2.99 1.53 2.79
CA LEU A 11 -3.25 0.10 2.84
C LEU A 11 -4.11 -0.23 4.07
N GLU A 12 -5.33 -0.71 3.84
CA GLU A 12 -6.21 -1.17 4.93
C GLU A 12 -5.69 -2.47 5.57
N GLY A 13 -5.03 -3.31 4.78
CA GLY A 13 -4.46 -4.57 5.24
C GLY A 13 -5.54 -5.61 5.56
N CYS A 14 -5.13 -6.71 6.21
CA CYS A 14 -6.03 -7.82 6.51
C CYS A 14 -6.22 -8.07 8.02
N ALA A 15 -5.13 -8.12 8.79
CA ALA A 15 -5.19 -8.39 10.23
C ALA A 15 -5.37 -7.12 11.07
N GLN A 16 -4.78 -6.00 10.62
CA GLN A 16 -4.79 -4.75 11.37
C GLN A 16 -6.20 -4.22 11.66
N PRO A 17 -7.18 -4.24 10.74
CA PRO A 17 -8.53 -3.74 11.04
C PRO A 17 -9.18 -4.45 12.23
N THR A 18 -8.86 -5.72 12.46
CA THR A 18 -9.36 -6.48 13.62
C THR A 18 -8.54 -6.23 14.88
N LEU A 19 -7.21 -6.21 14.79
CA LEU A 19 -6.32 -6.09 15.94
C LEU A 19 -6.19 -4.66 16.47
N SER A 20 -6.25 -3.67 15.58
CA SER A 20 -6.07 -2.26 15.90
C SER A 20 -6.93 -1.37 14.97
N PRO A 21 -8.27 -1.45 15.10
CA PRO A 21 -9.21 -0.80 14.18
C PRO A 21 -9.04 0.73 14.07
N ASN A 22 -8.48 1.35 15.11
CA ASN A 22 -8.34 2.81 15.17
C ASN A 22 -7.06 3.35 14.51
N THR A 23 -6.11 2.50 14.11
CA THR A 23 -4.79 2.95 13.63
C THR A 23 -4.88 3.75 12.33
N ASN A 24 -5.56 3.22 11.31
CA ASN A 24 -5.72 3.92 10.03
C ASN A 24 -6.55 5.20 10.20
N ALA A 25 -7.63 5.12 10.98
CA ALA A 25 -8.48 6.28 11.24
C ALA A 25 -7.73 7.39 11.99
N ALA A 26 -6.89 7.05 12.97
CA ALA A 26 -6.04 8.01 13.67
C ALA A 26 -5.00 8.63 12.74
N THR A 27 -4.32 7.81 11.93
CA THR A 27 -3.34 8.27 10.95
C THR A 27 -3.97 9.23 9.94
N ALA A 28 -5.15 8.90 9.41
CA ALA A 28 -5.88 9.77 8.48
C ALA A 28 -6.25 11.13 9.10
N ARG A 29 -6.62 11.18 10.39
CA ARG A 29 -6.88 12.46 11.09
C ARG A 29 -5.62 13.31 11.24
N VAL A 30 -4.49 12.69 11.57
CA VAL A 30 -3.20 13.39 11.68
C VAL A 30 -2.79 13.97 10.32
N LEU A 31 -2.84 13.16 9.27
CA LEU A 31 -2.48 13.57 7.92
C LEU A 31 -3.41 14.66 7.36
N ASP A 32 -4.71 14.58 7.62
CA ASP A 32 -5.66 15.63 7.24
C ASP A 32 -5.29 16.98 7.90
N ARG A 33 -4.87 16.96 9.17
CA ARG A 33 -4.44 18.17 9.89
C ARG A 33 -3.11 18.73 9.36
N LEU A 34 -2.30 17.89 8.72
CA LEU A 34 -1.05 18.24 8.04
C LEU A 34 -1.25 18.59 6.55
N GLY A 35 -2.49 18.65 6.07
CA GLY A 35 -2.80 19.03 4.69
C GLY A 35 -2.55 17.91 3.67
N ILE A 36 -2.68 16.64 4.09
CA ILE A 36 -2.54 15.46 3.23
C ILE A 36 -3.86 14.67 3.26
N SER A 37 -4.46 14.45 2.09
CA SER A 37 -5.66 13.63 1.98
C SER A 37 -5.29 12.15 1.90
N VAL A 38 -5.95 11.34 2.73
CA VAL A 38 -5.86 9.88 2.65
C VAL A 38 -6.98 9.35 1.76
N MET A 39 -6.62 8.49 0.82
CA MET A 39 -7.51 7.76 -0.07
C MET A 39 -7.52 6.28 0.32
N SER A 40 -8.69 5.66 0.22
CA SER A 40 -8.79 4.20 0.23
C SER A 40 -8.80 3.67 -1.19
N ALA A 41 -8.20 2.50 -1.41
CA ALA A 41 -8.46 1.65 -2.57
C ALA A 41 -9.12 0.38 -2.02
N ASN A 42 -10.45 0.36 -1.99
CA ASN A 42 -11.22 -0.70 -1.31
C ASN A 42 -11.03 -2.08 -1.99
N GLU A 43 -10.59 -2.08 -3.24
CA GLU A 43 -10.25 -3.26 -4.03
C GLU A 43 -8.89 -3.86 -3.63
N ALA A 44 -8.04 -3.09 -2.92
CA ALA A 44 -6.80 -3.59 -2.37
C ALA A 44 -7.07 -4.44 -1.13
N GLY A 45 -6.46 -5.63 -1.09
CA GLY A 45 -6.65 -6.60 -0.01
C GLY A 45 -5.41 -6.76 0.87
N CYS A 46 -5.24 -7.97 1.41
CA CYS A 46 -4.00 -8.37 2.08
C CYS A 46 -2.77 -8.09 1.19
N CYS A 47 -1.66 -7.64 1.78
CA CYS A 47 -0.38 -7.44 1.08
C CYS A 47 0.24 -8.76 0.55
N GLY A 48 -0.23 -9.92 0.98
CA GLY A 48 0.28 -11.23 0.56
C GLY A 48 1.49 -11.75 1.33
N ALA A 49 2.03 -10.98 2.28
CA ALA A 49 3.19 -11.39 3.09
C ALA A 49 2.99 -12.74 3.79
N VAL A 50 1.83 -12.94 4.40
CA VAL A 50 1.52 -14.16 5.16
C VAL A 50 1.51 -15.39 4.25
N ASP A 51 0.78 -15.34 3.13
CA ASP A 51 0.75 -16.44 2.16
C ASP A 51 2.16 -16.71 1.61
N TYR A 52 2.90 -15.66 1.27
CA TYR A 52 4.24 -15.79 0.70
C TYR A 52 5.23 -16.49 1.65
N HIS A 53 5.23 -16.10 2.93
CA HIS A 53 6.13 -16.69 3.93
C HIS A 53 5.67 -18.04 4.48
N LEU A 54 4.41 -18.44 4.25
CA LEU A 54 3.88 -19.77 4.59
C LEU A 54 3.91 -20.73 3.41
N ASN A 55 4.90 -20.58 2.52
CA ASN A 55 5.12 -21.45 1.36
C ASN A 55 3.96 -21.48 0.34
N ALA A 56 3.21 -20.38 0.25
CA ALA A 56 2.20 -20.15 -0.79
C ALA A 56 2.56 -18.90 -1.62
N GLN A 57 3.78 -18.88 -2.17
CA GLN A 57 4.35 -17.74 -2.87
C GLN A 57 3.46 -17.27 -4.02
N GLU A 58 2.93 -18.19 -4.85
CA GLU A 58 2.03 -17.82 -5.95
C GLU A 58 0.77 -17.10 -5.48
N LYS A 59 0.20 -17.49 -4.32
CA LYS A 59 -0.94 -16.77 -3.73
C LYS A 59 -0.53 -15.37 -3.25
N GLY A 60 0.64 -15.26 -2.63
CA GLY A 60 1.22 -13.98 -2.24
C GLY A 60 1.44 -13.04 -3.44
N LEU A 61 2.02 -13.55 -4.52
CA LEU A 61 2.25 -12.80 -5.76
C LEU A 61 0.93 -12.43 -6.47
N ALA A 62 -0.07 -13.30 -6.46
CA ALA A 62 -1.40 -12.97 -6.98
C ALA A 62 -2.04 -11.80 -6.22
N ARG A 63 -1.89 -11.75 -4.89
CA ARG A 63 -2.33 -10.60 -4.09
C ARG A 63 -1.53 -9.34 -4.38
N ALA A 64 -0.22 -9.46 -4.60
CA ALA A 64 0.62 -8.34 -5.00
C ALA A 64 0.12 -7.72 -6.31
N ARG A 65 -0.13 -8.54 -7.34
CA ARG A 65 -0.72 -8.12 -8.61
C ARG A 65 -2.09 -7.45 -8.43
N ASN A 66 -2.99 -8.06 -7.66
CA ASN A 66 -4.31 -7.48 -7.36
C ASN A 66 -4.20 -6.10 -6.68
N ASN A 67 -3.29 -5.94 -5.71
CA ASN A 67 -3.10 -4.67 -5.04
C ASN A 67 -2.50 -3.62 -5.98
N ILE A 68 -1.55 -4.00 -6.84
CA ILE A 68 -1.03 -3.11 -7.88
C ILE A 68 -2.18 -2.60 -8.75
N ASP A 69 -3.05 -3.49 -9.23
CA ASP A 69 -4.18 -3.10 -10.08
C ASP A 69 -5.20 -2.21 -9.35
N ALA A 70 -5.45 -2.47 -8.07
CA ALA A 70 -6.33 -1.65 -7.24
C ALA A 70 -5.76 -0.23 -7.01
N TRP A 71 -4.45 -0.10 -6.84
CA TRP A 71 -3.80 1.19 -6.60
C TRP A 71 -3.52 1.98 -7.88
N TRP A 72 -3.34 1.29 -9.01
CA TRP A 72 -2.85 1.88 -10.26
C TRP A 72 -3.64 3.12 -10.72
N PRO A 73 -5.00 3.11 -10.74
CA PRO A 73 -5.77 4.27 -11.18
C PRO A 73 -5.51 5.52 -10.32
N ALA A 74 -5.32 5.34 -9.01
CA ALA A 74 -5.05 6.44 -8.10
C ALA A 74 -3.60 6.92 -8.20
N ILE A 75 -2.65 6.02 -8.46
CA ILE A 75 -1.25 6.38 -8.77
C ILE A 75 -1.22 7.25 -10.04
N GLU A 76 -1.87 6.82 -11.12
CA GLU A 76 -1.96 7.59 -12.38
C GLU A 76 -2.68 8.93 -12.18
N ALA A 77 -3.67 8.97 -11.29
CA ALA A 77 -4.34 10.21 -10.90
C ALA A 77 -3.51 11.13 -9.98
N GLY A 78 -2.27 10.76 -9.65
CA GLY A 78 -1.31 11.58 -8.90
C GLY A 78 -1.32 11.36 -7.38
N ALA A 79 -1.56 10.13 -6.90
CA ALA A 79 -1.21 9.75 -5.55
C ALA A 79 0.32 9.78 -5.38
N GLU A 80 0.82 10.45 -4.34
CA GLU A 80 2.27 10.63 -4.14
C GLU A 80 2.91 9.46 -3.38
N ALA A 81 2.11 8.62 -2.70
CA ALA A 81 2.60 7.50 -1.92
C ALA A 81 1.51 6.45 -1.64
N ILE A 82 1.96 5.23 -1.32
CA ILE A 82 1.17 4.15 -0.70
C ILE A 82 1.66 4.02 0.74
N LEU A 83 0.88 4.53 1.67
CA LEU A 83 1.16 4.56 3.09
C LEU A 83 0.74 3.25 3.76
N GLN A 84 1.65 2.67 4.54
CA GLN A 84 1.35 1.56 5.44
C GLN A 84 1.55 1.97 6.89
N THR A 85 0.65 1.48 7.75
CA THR A 85 0.72 1.67 9.21
C THR A 85 1.16 0.40 9.95
N ALA A 86 1.27 -0.73 9.24
CA ALA A 86 1.82 -1.99 9.73
C ALA A 86 3.18 -2.28 9.08
N SER A 87 4.22 -2.42 9.90
CA SER A 87 5.61 -2.61 9.45
C SER A 87 5.80 -3.86 8.58
N GLY A 88 5.16 -4.98 8.91
CA GLY A 88 5.23 -6.22 8.13
C GLY A 88 4.63 -6.07 6.72
N CYS A 89 3.51 -5.33 6.58
CA CYS A 89 2.96 -5.02 5.27
C CYS A 89 3.86 -4.05 4.50
N GLY A 90 4.38 -3.01 5.18
CA GLY A 90 5.26 -2.02 4.56
C GLY A 90 6.52 -2.65 3.97
N ALA A 91 7.20 -3.50 4.74
CA ALA A 91 8.39 -4.22 4.27
C ALA A 91 8.07 -5.09 3.04
N PHE A 92 6.95 -5.82 3.07
CA PHE A 92 6.59 -6.72 1.97
C PHE A 92 6.20 -5.97 0.68
N VAL A 93 5.49 -4.84 0.77
CA VAL A 93 5.13 -4.03 -0.41
C VAL A 93 6.38 -3.40 -1.04
N LYS A 94 7.36 -2.98 -0.23
CA LYS A 94 8.67 -2.49 -0.72
C LYS A 94 9.44 -3.56 -1.52
N GLU A 95 9.13 -4.85 -1.35
CA GLU A 95 9.75 -5.96 -2.10
C GLU A 95 9.00 -6.36 -3.38
N TYR A 96 7.82 -5.78 -3.67
CA TYR A 96 7.03 -6.14 -4.86
C TYR A 96 7.84 -6.05 -6.15
N GLY A 97 8.62 -4.99 -6.33
CA GLY A 97 9.48 -4.78 -7.50
C GLY A 97 10.49 -5.91 -7.69
N GLN A 98 11.09 -6.44 -6.61
CA GLN A 98 12.01 -7.58 -6.71
C GLN A 98 11.27 -8.88 -6.98
N MET A 99 10.14 -9.09 -6.32
CA MET A 99 9.34 -10.31 -6.45
C MET A 99 8.70 -10.47 -7.83
N LEU A 100 8.31 -9.37 -8.47
CA LEU A 100 7.64 -9.35 -9.78
C LEU A 100 8.56 -8.92 -10.92
N LYS A 101 9.89 -8.84 -10.70
CA LYS A 101 10.85 -8.34 -11.71
C LYS A 101 10.86 -9.08 -13.05
N ASN A 102 10.44 -10.35 -13.04
CA ASN A 102 10.38 -11.21 -14.24
C ASN A 102 8.95 -11.33 -14.80
N ASP A 103 7.97 -10.64 -14.19
CA ASP A 103 6.59 -10.63 -14.67
C ASP A 103 6.44 -9.54 -15.74
N ALA A 104 6.33 -9.93 -17.00
CA ALA A 104 6.30 -8.99 -18.13
C ALA A 104 5.17 -7.95 -18.06
N LEU A 105 4.06 -8.26 -17.37
CA LEU A 105 2.94 -7.31 -17.23
C LEU A 105 3.11 -6.39 -16.01
N TYR A 106 3.80 -6.86 -14.97
CA TYR A 106 3.81 -6.18 -13.68
C TYR A 106 5.16 -5.65 -13.24
N ALA A 107 6.28 -6.02 -13.88
CA ALA A 107 7.63 -5.63 -13.42
C ALA A 107 7.77 -4.12 -13.20
N ASP A 108 7.36 -3.31 -14.18
CA ASP A 108 7.44 -1.85 -14.09
C ASP A 108 6.49 -1.27 -13.04
N LYS A 109 5.24 -1.74 -13.02
CA LYS A 109 4.24 -1.29 -12.04
C LYS A 109 4.65 -1.65 -10.61
N ALA A 110 5.19 -2.85 -10.41
CA ALA A 110 5.65 -3.35 -9.13
C ALA A 110 6.86 -2.56 -8.62
N ARG A 111 7.82 -2.23 -9.50
CA ARG A 111 8.93 -1.34 -9.16
C ARG A 111 8.42 0.01 -8.67
N GLN A 112 7.51 0.64 -9.41
CA GLN A 112 6.93 1.93 -9.03
C GLN A 112 6.13 1.86 -7.72
N VAL A 113 5.35 0.79 -7.51
CA VAL A 113 4.63 0.58 -6.24
C VAL A 113 5.60 0.41 -5.07
N SER A 114 6.71 -0.29 -5.25
CA SER A 114 7.74 -0.43 -4.21
C SER A 114 8.43 0.90 -3.89
N GLU A 115 8.66 1.76 -4.89
CA GLU A 115 9.21 3.11 -4.69
C GLU A 115 8.23 4.04 -3.98
N LEU A 116 6.92 3.89 -4.23
CA LEU A 116 5.87 4.68 -3.58
C LEU A 116 5.50 4.19 -2.18
N ALA A 117 5.93 2.99 -1.78
CA ALA A 117 5.60 2.40 -0.50
C ALA A 117 6.38 3.05 0.64
N VAL A 118 5.67 3.67 1.60
CA VAL A 118 6.26 4.42 2.70
C VAL A 118 5.52 4.17 4.00
N ASP A 119 6.22 4.26 5.12
CA ASP A 119 5.56 4.38 6.42
C ASP A 119 5.33 5.86 6.80
N LEU A 120 4.73 6.09 7.97
CA LEU A 120 4.41 7.43 8.44
C LEU A 120 5.66 8.28 8.73
N VAL A 121 6.78 7.66 9.11
CA VAL A 121 8.03 8.36 9.39
C VAL A 121 8.68 8.78 8.08
N ASP A 122 8.70 7.89 7.08
CA ASP A 122 9.18 8.18 5.73
C ASP A 122 8.39 9.33 5.09
N LEU A 123 7.06 9.36 5.24
CA LEU A 123 6.18 10.38 4.65
C LEU A 123 6.34 11.79 5.26
N LEU A 124 6.75 11.87 6.54
CA LEU A 124 6.80 13.13 7.31
C LEU A 124 8.21 13.74 7.43
N ARG A 125 9.23 13.09 6.86
CA ARG A 125 10.57 13.67 6.71
C ARG A 125 10.58 14.77 5.65
#